data_AF-K1SFG9-F1
#
_entry.id   AF-K1SFG9-F1
#
_cell.length_a   1.000
_cell.length_b   1.000
_cell.length_c   1.000
_cell.angle_alpha   90.00
_cell.angle_beta   90.00
_cell.angle_gamma   90.00
#
_symmetry.space_group_name_H-M   'P 1'
#
loop_
_entity.id
_entity.type
_entity.pdbx_description
1 polymer ?
#
loop_
_entity_poly.entity_id
_entity_poly.type
_entity_poly.pdbx_seq_one_letter_code
_entity_poly.pdbx_strand_id
1 'polypeptide(L)'
;MIVLEKELSKPYEMIDMVTTPDGSLVAMVHCNNCTSDLNAWVNLFKEYQELLGIPVNMDEIYSKLYNIALTGDTDCGGLLSYNYISGEPVTGLAEGRPLFIRSANDKFSLANFMRTHLYASVGVLKIGND
;
A
#
# COMPACT_ATOMS: atom_id res chain seq x y z
N MET A 1 10.41 1.03 10.69
CA MET A 1 11.30 1.42 11.79
C MET A 1 12.17 0.24 12.16
N ILE A 2 13.47 0.45 12.28
CA ILE A 2 14.45 -0.59 12.61
C ILE A 2 15.35 -0.03 13.72
N VAL A 3 15.41 -0.71 14.87
CA VAL A 3 16.35 -0.37 15.95
C VAL A 3 17.75 -0.72 15.49
N LEU A 4 18.67 0.22 15.61
CA LEU A 4 20.02 0.09 15.10
C LEU A 4 20.96 -0.46 16.18
N GLU A 5 21.72 -1.49 15.84
CA GLU A 5 22.85 -1.96 16.66
C GLU A 5 24.05 -1.00 16.55
N LYS A 6 24.19 -0.32 15.41
CA LYS A 6 25.30 0.57 15.08
C LYS A 6 24.79 1.82 14.37
N GLU A 7 25.53 2.92 14.47
CA GLU A 7 25.24 4.13 13.71
C GLU A 7 25.23 3.88 12.20
N LEU A 8 24.47 4.70 11.47
CA LEU A 8 24.46 4.66 10.00
C LEU A 8 25.83 5.05 9.46
N SER A 9 26.26 4.39 8.39
CA SER A 9 27.57 4.65 7.77
C SER A 9 27.69 6.05 7.13
N LYS A 10 26.55 6.65 6.76
CA LYS A 10 26.41 7.97 6.14
C LYS A 10 24.96 8.45 6.30
N PRO A 11 24.67 9.73 6.00
CA PRO A 11 23.29 10.18 5.85
C PRO A 11 22.60 9.50 4.67
N TYR A 12 21.33 9.12 4.86
CA TYR A 12 20.45 8.59 3.82
C TYR A 12 19.22 9.49 3.75
N GLU A 13 18.94 10.04 2.58
CA GLU A 13 17.84 11.01 2.39
C GLU A 13 16.48 10.45 2.83
N MET A 14 16.29 9.14 2.66
CA MET A 14 15.03 8.47 2.94
C MET A 14 14.86 7.97 4.38
N ILE A 15 15.87 8.16 5.24
CA ILE A 15 15.88 7.62 6.60
C ILE A 15 15.86 8.79 7.59
N ASP A 16 14.75 8.89 8.31
CA ASP A 16 14.65 9.71 9.49
C ASP A 16 15.29 8.98 10.68
N MET A 17 16.21 9.66 11.35
CA MET A 17 16.79 9.18 12.61
C MET A 17 15.88 9.58 13.77
N VAL A 18 15.34 8.60 14.46
CA VAL A 18 14.54 8.77 15.68
C VAL A 18 15.13 7.92 16.80
N THR A 19 14.60 8.06 18.01
CA THR A 19 15.01 7.25 19.16
C THR A 19 13.82 6.56 19.79
N THR A 20 14.02 5.34 20.29
CA THR A 20 13.09 4.71 21.22
C THR A 20 12.99 5.51 22.53
N PRO A 21 11.98 5.26 23.38
CA PRO A 21 11.87 5.93 24.68
C PRO A 21 13.08 5.74 25.62
N ASP A 22 13.84 4.66 25.44
CA ASP A 22 15.08 4.39 26.21
C ASP A 22 16.35 4.95 25.56
N GLY A 23 16.24 5.67 24.45
CA GLY A 23 17.34 6.36 23.78
C GLY A 23 18.07 5.55 22.70
N SER A 24 17.65 4.32 22.42
CA SER A 24 18.22 3.51 21.34
C SER A 24 17.96 4.16 19.97
N LEU A 25 18.96 4.17 19.10
CA LEU A 25 18.85 4.74 17.75
C LEU A 25 17.92 3.90 16.87
N VAL A 26 17.09 4.57 16.07
CA VAL A 26 16.14 3.94 15.14
C VAL A 26 16.23 4.61 13.78
N ALA A 27 16.36 3.79 12.74
CA ALA A 27 16.17 4.20 11.36
C ALA A 27 14.68 4.05 10.98
N MET A 28 14.07 5.14 10.51
CA MET A 28 12.69 5.16 10.07
C MET A 28 12.60 5.60 8.62
N VAL A 29 12.07 4.73 7.77
CA VAL A 29 11.51 5.15 6.48
C VAL A 29 10.14 5.74 6.73
N HIS A 30 9.95 7.00 6.35
CA HIS A 30 8.68 7.69 6.48
C HIS A 30 7.93 7.65 5.14
N CYS A 31 6.83 6.89 5.11
CA CYS A 31 5.91 6.85 3.96
C CYS A 31 4.61 7.55 4.34
N ASN A 32 4.11 8.42 3.48
CA ASN A 32 2.87 9.14 3.71
C ASN A 32 1.64 8.35 3.24
N ASN A 33 1.85 7.36 2.37
CA ASN A 33 0.79 6.56 1.77
C ASN A 33 0.89 5.09 2.18
N CYS A 34 -0.27 4.48 2.40
CA CYS A 34 -0.40 3.08 2.81
C CYS A 34 -1.75 2.54 2.28
N THR A 35 -2.68 2.19 3.16
CA THR A 35 -3.95 1.55 2.82
C THR A 35 -5.08 2.49 2.42
N SER A 36 -4.89 3.82 2.48
CA SER A 36 -5.99 4.77 2.24
C SER A 36 -6.68 4.60 0.88
N ASP A 37 -5.93 4.35 -0.20
CA ASP A 37 -6.51 4.12 -1.54
C ASP A 37 -7.20 2.74 -1.62
N LEU A 38 -6.59 1.71 -1.04
CA LEU A 38 -7.20 0.40 -0.91
C LEU A 38 -8.54 0.48 -0.19
N ASN A 39 -8.62 1.22 0.91
CA ASN A 39 -9.84 1.39 1.70
C ASN A 39 -10.94 2.09 0.88
N ALA A 40 -10.57 3.05 0.01
CA ALA A 40 -11.51 3.70 -0.89
C ALA A 40 -12.13 2.70 -1.88
N TRP A 41 -11.33 1.79 -2.44
CA TRP A 41 -11.83 0.70 -3.30
C TRP A 41 -12.70 -0.30 -2.56
N VAL A 42 -12.32 -0.68 -1.33
CA VAL A 42 -13.14 -1.56 -0.49
C VAL A 42 -14.51 -0.92 -0.18
N ASN A 43 -14.55 0.40 0.04
CA ASN A 43 -15.80 1.13 0.24
C ASN A 43 -16.70 1.13 -1.01
N LEU A 44 -16.14 1.17 -2.23
CA LEU A 44 -16.94 1.00 -3.46
C LEU A 44 -17.60 -0.38 -3.53
N PHE A 45 -16.91 -1.45 -3.09
CA PHE A 45 -17.51 -2.78 -3.01
C PHE A 45 -18.60 -2.88 -1.94
N LYS A 46 -18.43 -2.20 -0.81
CA LYS A 46 -19.47 -2.03 0.20
C LYS A 46 -20.72 -1.37 -0.40
N GLU A 47 -20.58 -0.22 -1.06
CA GLU A 47 -21.71 0.50 -1.68
C GLU A 47 -22.43 -0.36 -2.72
N TYR A 48 -21.69 -1.11 -3.54
CA TYR A 48 -22.26 -2.08 -4.47
C TYR A 48 -23.08 -3.17 -3.76
N GLN A 49 -22.59 -3.69 -2.64
CA GLN A 49 -23.31 -4.69 -1.85
C GLN A 49 -24.59 -4.13 -1.21
N GLU A 50 -24.54 -2.89 -0.70
CA GLU A 50 -25.70 -2.17 -0.16
C GLU A 50 -26.78 -1.95 -1.24
N LEU A 51 -26.37 -1.61 -2.47
CA LEU A 51 -27.27 -1.44 -3.60
C LEU A 51 -28.07 -2.71 -3.92
N LEU A 52 -27.47 -3.89 -3.69
CA LEU A 52 -28.13 -5.18 -3.89
C LEU A 52 -29.03 -5.59 -2.70
N GLY A 53 -29.09 -4.79 -1.64
CA GLY A 53 -29.84 -5.11 -0.42
C GLY A 53 -29.23 -6.24 0.41
N ILE A 54 -27.94 -6.56 0.18
CA ILE A 54 -27.24 -7.60 0.95
C ILE A 54 -26.69 -6.94 2.22
N PRO A 55 -26.91 -7.52 3.42
CA PRO A 55 -26.32 -7.01 4.66
C PRO A 55 -24.80 -6.87 4.56
N VAL A 56 -24.29 -5.71 4.93
CA VAL A 56 -22.85 -5.41 4.92
C VAL A 56 -22.21 -5.84 6.22
N ASN A 57 -21.11 -6.59 6.10
CA ASN A 57 -20.16 -6.82 7.17
C ASN A 57 -18.75 -6.50 6.63
N MET A 58 -18.13 -5.43 7.13
CA MET A 58 -16.82 -4.98 6.66
C MET A 58 -15.72 -6.01 6.91
N ASP A 59 -15.75 -6.73 8.04
CA ASP A 59 -14.76 -7.76 8.35
C ASP A 59 -14.82 -8.89 7.32
N GLU A 60 -16.02 -9.24 6.86
CA GLU A 60 -16.22 -10.24 5.82
C GLU A 60 -15.76 -9.74 4.45
N ILE A 61 -16.05 -8.48 4.10
CA ILE A 61 -15.58 -7.86 2.85
C ILE A 61 -14.05 -7.85 2.81
N TYR A 62 -13.39 -7.27 3.82
CA TYR A 62 -11.92 -7.25 3.88
C TYR A 62 -11.34 -8.65 3.83
N SER A 63 -11.87 -9.58 4.64
CA SER A 63 -11.38 -10.96 4.68
C SER A 63 -11.50 -11.64 3.33
N LYS A 64 -12.64 -11.55 2.63
CA LYS A 64 -12.81 -12.18 1.32
C LYS A 64 -11.92 -11.54 0.26
N LEU A 65 -11.84 -10.22 0.22
CA LEU A 65 -11.02 -9.48 -0.76
C LEU A 65 -9.53 -9.72 -0.54
N TYR A 66 -9.06 -9.85 0.70
CA TYR A 66 -7.65 -10.15 0.98
C TYR A 66 -7.32 -11.61 0.69
N ASN A 67 -8.21 -12.54 1.02
CA ASN A 67 -7.98 -13.96 0.72
C ASN A 67 -8.00 -14.25 -0.78
N ILE A 68 -8.87 -13.60 -1.57
CA ILE A 68 -8.86 -13.80 -3.02
C ILE A 68 -7.59 -13.24 -3.67
N ALA A 69 -6.96 -12.22 -3.07
CA ALA A 69 -5.68 -11.69 -3.57
C ALA A 69 -4.55 -12.75 -3.59
N LEU A 70 -4.62 -13.75 -2.70
CA LEU A 70 -3.65 -14.85 -2.63
C LEU A 70 -3.68 -15.75 -3.87
N THR A 71 -4.78 -15.75 -4.64
CA THR A 71 -4.92 -16.52 -5.87
C THR A 71 -4.52 -15.74 -7.12
N GLY A 72 -4.16 -14.46 -6.98
CA GLY A 72 -3.68 -13.62 -8.08
C GLY A 72 -2.28 -14.01 -8.56
N ASP A 73 -1.92 -13.59 -9.77
CA ASP A 73 -0.58 -13.78 -10.34
C ASP A 73 0.48 -13.05 -9.49
N THR A 74 1.72 -13.56 -9.49
CA THR A 74 2.81 -12.99 -8.66
C THR A 74 3.20 -11.57 -9.07
N ASP A 75 3.04 -11.24 -10.34
CA ASP A 75 3.24 -9.91 -10.94
C ASP A 75 1.97 -9.06 -10.94
N CYS A 76 0.95 -9.47 -10.18
CA CYS A 76 -0.37 -8.84 -10.14
C CYS A 76 -1.07 -8.77 -11.50
N GLY A 77 -0.71 -9.62 -12.46
CA GLY A 77 -1.31 -9.64 -13.79
C GLY A 77 -0.95 -8.43 -14.65
N GLY A 78 0.15 -7.73 -14.33
CA GLY A 78 0.61 -6.51 -15.00
C GLY A 78 -0.07 -5.21 -14.52
N LEU A 79 -0.99 -5.30 -13.57
CA LEU A 79 -1.74 -4.15 -13.07
C LEU A 79 -0.87 -3.25 -12.19
N LEU A 80 -1.17 -1.95 -12.20
CA LEU A 80 -0.47 -0.95 -11.39
C LEU A 80 -1.46 -0.08 -10.62
N SER A 81 -1.29 -0.03 -9.31
CA SER A 81 -1.94 0.94 -8.42
C SER A 81 -0.91 1.96 -7.98
N TYR A 82 -1.14 3.21 -8.38
CA TYR A 82 -0.47 4.39 -7.86
C TYR A 82 -1.33 4.92 -6.71
N ASN A 83 -1.04 4.47 -5.49
CA ASN A 83 -1.90 4.68 -4.31
C ASN A 83 -1.65 6.01 -3.58
N TYR A 84 -1.03 6.99 -4.24
CA TYR A 84 -0.64 8.24 -3.61
C TYR A 84 -1.83 9.19 -3.47
N ILE A 85 -2.42 9.19 -2.28
CA ILE A 85 -3.47 10.13 -1.85
C ILE A 85 -2.86 11.46 -1.39
N SER A 86 -1.64 11.42 -0.88
CA SER A 86 -0.84 12.59 -0.49
C SER A 86 0.50 12.61 -1.24
N GLY A 87 1.25 13.71 -1.10
CA GLY A 87 2.65 13.73 -1.55
C GLY A 87 3.47 12.64 -0.86
N GLU A 88 4.47 12.10 -1.57
CA GLU A 88 5.27 10.96 -1.13
C GLU A 88 6.77 11.27 -1.29
N PRO A 89 7.48 11.62 -0.20
CA PRO A 89 8.91 11.95 -0.24
C PRO A 89 9.75 10.83 -0.84
N VAL A 90 9.40 9.58 -0.56
CA VAL A 90 10.14 8.39 -1.02
C VAL A 90 10.18 8.25 -2.52
N THR A 91 9.16 8.76 -3.21
CA THR A 91 9.09 8.73 -4.67
C THR A 91 9.11 10.13 -5.28
N GLY A 92 9.44 11.16 -4.48
CA GLY A 92 9.63 12.53 -4.93
C GLY A 92 8.35 13.28 -5.32
N LEU A 93 7.19 12.91 -4.77
CA LEU A 93 5.92 13.52 -5.14
C LEU A 93 5.49 14.61 -4.18
N ALA A 94 5.18 15.78 -4.74
CA ALA A 94 4.73 16.94 -3.95
C ALA A 94 3.25 16.85 -3.54
N GLU A 95 2.42 16.14 -4.30
CA GLU A 95 0.97 16.04 -4.09
C GLU A 95 0.42 14.69 -4.55
N GLY A 96 -0.74 14.31 -4.01
CA GLY A 96 -1.39 13.03 -4.30
C GLY A 96 -2.30 13.08 -5.51
N ARG A 97 -2.28 12.00 -6.30
CA ARG A 97 -3.16 11.75 -7.44
C ARG A 97 -3.32 10.24 -7.61
N PRO A 98 -4.24 9.56 -6.92
CA PRO A 98 -4.36 8.12 -7.02
C PRO A 98 -4.81 7.69 -8.42
N LEU A 99 -4.20 6.63 -8.95
CA LEU A 99 -4.50 6.09 -10.27
C LEU A 99 -4.44 4.56 -10.25
N PHE A 100 -5.38 3.92 -10.94
CA PHE A 100 -5.30 2.50 -11.28
C PHE A 100 -5.10 2.38 -12.79
N ILE A 101 -3.96 1.82 -13.20
CA ILE A 101 -3.51 1.78 -14.59
C ILE A 101 -3.30 0.33 -15.01
N ARG A 102 -3.71 0.03 -16.24
CA ARG A 102 -3.50 -1.26 -16.89
C ARG A 102 -3.41 -1.12 -18.40
N SER A 103 -2.68 -2.02 -19.03
CA SER A 103 -2.68 -2.24 -20.48
C SER A 103 -3.92 -3.00 -20.93
N ALA A 104 -4.19 -2.97 -22.23
CA ALA A 104 -5.33 -3.70 -22.83
C ALA A 104 -5.25 -5.22 -22.62
N ASN A 105 -4.03 -5.77 -22.57
CA ASN A 105 -3.77 -7.21 -22.46
C ASN A 105 -3.48 -7.68 -21.03
N ASP A 106 -3.48 -6.77 -20.04
CA ASP A 106 -3.25 -7.15 -18.65
C ASP A 106 -4.38 -8.03 -18.12
N LYS A 107 -4.04 -8.94 -17.21
CA LYS A 107 -4.99 -9.88 -16.62
C LYS A 107 -5.82 -9.20 -15.54
N PHE A 108 -6.85 -8.48 -15.96
CA PHE A 108 -7.73 -7.75 -15.05
C PHE A 108 -8.76 -8.68 -14.39
N SER A 109 -8.42 -9.18 -13.20
CA SER A 109 -9.28 -10.00 -12.34
C SER A 109 -9.38 -9.39 -10.94
N LEU A 110 -10.40 -9.77 -10.15
CA LEU A 110 -10.53 -9.30 -8.77
C LEU A 110 -9.33 -9.71 -7.89
N ALA A 111 -8.80 -10.93 -8.11
CA ALA A 111 -7.62 -11.42 -7.40
C ALA A 111 -6.40 -10.53 -7.66
N ASN A 112 -6.10 -10.27 -8.94
CA ASN A 112 -4.99 -9.40 -9.35
C ASN A 112 -5.20 -7.96 -8.90
N PHE A 113 -6.42 -7.45 -9.02
CA PHE A 113 -6.79 -6.12 -8.56
C PHE A 113 -6.49 -5.93 -7.07
N MET A 114 -7.00 -6.83 -6.21
CA MET A 114 -6.75 -6.73 -4.77
C MET A 114 -5.28 -6.94 -4.41
N ARG A 115 -4.58 -7.87 -5.08
CA ARG A 115 -3.14 -8.07 -4.87
C ARG A 115 -2.33 -6.83 -5.23
N THR A 116 -2.70 -6.13 -6.29
CA THR A 116 -2.07 -4.88 -6.72
C THR A 116 -2.18 -3.80 -5.64
N HIS A 117 -3.38 -3.57 -5.11
CA HIS A 117 -3.58 -2.55 -4.06
C HIS A 117 -2.89 -2.92 -2.74
N LEU A 118 -2.83 -4.21 -2.39
CA LEU A 118 -2.06 -4.69 -1.23
C LEU A 118 -0.56 -4.46 -1.43
N TYR A 119 -0.02 -4.74 -2.62
CA TYR A 119 1.38 -4.48 -2.93
C TYR A 119 1.70 -2.98 -2.93
N ALA A 120 0.84 -2.15 -3.53
CA ALA A 120 1.00 -0.70 -3.51
C ALA A 120 1.00 -0.12 -2.08
N SER A 121 0.16 -0.68 -1.18
CA SER A 121 0.08 -0.26 0.22
C SER A 121 1.40 -0.40 0.99
N VAL A 122 2.31 -1.27 0.54
CA VAL A 122 3.63 -1.50 1.16
C VAL A 122 4.80 -1.22 0.21
N GLY A 123 4.53 -0.88 -1.05
CA GLY A 123 5.55 -0.74 -2.10
C GLY A 123 6.52 0.39 -1.81
N VAL A 124 6.01 1.54 -1.37
CA VAL A 124 6.84 2.69 -0.97
C VAL A 124 7.75 2.33 0.20
N LEU A 125 7.22 1.61 1.19
CA LEU A 125 8.01 1.16 2.33
C LEU A 125 9.15 0.27 1.86
N LYS A 126 8.93 -0.60 0.86
CA LYS A 126 10.01 -1.41 0.27
C LYS A 126 11.05 -0.53 -0.43
N ILE A 127 10.62 0.43 -1.25
CA ILE A 127 11.51 1.37 -1.96
C ILE A 127 12.41 2.12 -0.98
N GLY A 128 11.86 2.65 0.11
CA GLY A 128 12.66 3.40 1.08
C GLY A 128 13.59 2.55 1.95
N ASN A 129 13.40 1.22 2.00
CA ASN A 129 14.28 0.28 2.72
C ASN A 129 15.35 -0.36 1.81
N ASP A 130 15.32 -0.10 0.50
CA ASP A 130 16.30 -0.59 -0.48
C ASP A 130 17.42 0.41 -0.75
#